data_AF-A0A2E1AFW4-F1
#
_entry.id   AF-A0A2E1AFW4-F1
#
_cell.length_a   1.000
_cell.length_b   1.000
_cell.length_c   1.000
_cell.angle_alpha   90.00
_cell.angle_beta   90.00
_cell.angle_gamma   90.00
#
_symmetry.space_group_name_H-M   'P 1'
#
loop_
_entity.id
_entity.type
_entity.pdbx_description
1 polymer ?
#
loop_
_entity_poly.entity_id
_entity_poly.type
_entity_poly.pdbx_seq_one_letter_code
_entity_poly.pdbx_strand_id
1 'polypeptide(L)' 'MTDITYIDTREGWLYLAAILDTYSRKIVGWSMSERLQKQLVDDALRMAIGRRDLRGEL' A
#
# COMPACT_ATOMS: atom_id res chain seq x y z
N MET A 1 -5.44 -0.71 8.92
CA MET A 1 -4.09 -0.87 9.53
C MET A 1 -3.06 -0.66 8.44
N THR A 2 -1.91 -0.05 8.74
CA THR A 2 -0.85 0.26 7.76
C THR A 2 0.52 -0.14 8.29
N ASP A 3 1.41 -0.56 7.40
CA ASP A 3 2.80 -0.87 7.74
C ASP A 3 3.74 -0.49 6.58
N ILE A 4 5.00 -0.20 6.92
CA ILE A 4 6.08 0.03 5.96
C ILE A 4 7.21 -0.93 6.26
N THR A 5 7.60 -1.71 5.27
CA THR A 5 8.72 -2.64 5.35
C THR A 5 9.65 -2.48 4.17
N TYR A 6 10.75 -3.21 4.15
CA TYR A 6 11.71 -3.26 3.06
C TYR A 6 11.83 -4.70 2.56
N ILE A 7 11.92 -4.88 1.24
CA ILE A 7 11.95 -6.17 0.58
C ILE A 7 13.25 -6.28 -0.19
N ASP A 8 13.96 -7.40 0.00
CA ASP A 8 15.15 -7.72 -0.78
C ASP A 8 14.72 -8.17 -2.17
N THR A 9 15.36 -7.62 -3.20
CA THR A 9 15.14 -8.04 -4.58
C THR A 9 16.49 -8.28 -5.25
N ARG A 10 16.47 -8.96 -6.41
CA ARG A 10 17.71 -9.18 -7.18
C ARG A 10 18.33 -7.89 -7.73
N GLU A 11 17.58 -6.80 -7.73
CA GLU A 11 17.99 -5.48 -8.22
C GLU A 11 18.29 -4.50 -7.07
N GLY A 12 18.17 -4.95 -5.82
CA GLY A 12 18.37 -4.14 -4.61
C GLY A 12 17.14 -4.11 -3.70
N TRP A 13 17.19 -3.24 -2.69
CA TRP A 13 16.12 -3.13 -1.69
C TRP A 13 15.03 -2.15 -2.10
N LEU A 14 13.77 -2.52 -1.86
CA LEU A 14 12.61 -1.65 -2.06
C LEU A 14 11.82 -1.48 -0.77
N TYR A 15 11.43 -0.25 -0.46
CA TYR A 15 10.43 0.01 0.58
C TYR A 15 9.03 -0.32 0.03
N LEU A 16 8.23 -1.03 0.81
CA LEU A 16 6.83 -1.34 0.55
C LEU A 16 5.99 -0.67 1.64
N ALA A 17 5.04 0.18 1.23
CA ALA A 17 3.93 0.59 2.09
C ALA A 17 2.69 -0.23 1.74
N ALA A 18 2.04 -0.81 2.75
CA ALA A 18 0.84 -1.63 2.56
C ALA A 18 -0.29 -1.23 3.53
N ILE A 19 -1.52 -1.19 3.01
CA ILE A 19 -2.74 -0.88 3.76
C ILE A 19 -3.63 -2.11 3.78
N LEU A 20 -3.84 -2.63 4.99
CA LEU A 20 -4.70 -3.77 5.26
C LEU A 20 -6.08 -3.29 5.74
N ASP A 21 -7.13 -3.79 5.10
CA ASP A 21 -8.48 -3.72 5.64
C ASP A 21 -8.63 -4.73 6.78
N THR A 22 -8.95 -4.25 7.98
CA THR A 22 -8.99 -5.08 9.20
C THR A 22 -10.18 -6.03 9.22
N TYR A 23 -11.26 -5.70 8.51
CA TYR A 23 -12.44 -6.56 8.41
C TYR A 23 -12.21 -7.70 7.42
N SER A 24 -11.91 -7.40 6.16
CA SER A 24 -11.76 -8.42 5.12
C SER A 24 -10.39 -9.09 5.08
N ARG A 25 -9.40 -8.58 5.84
CA ARG A 25 -8.00 -9.04 5.83
C ARG A 25 -7.34 -8.94 4.45
N LYS A 26 -7.85 -8.09 3.57
CA LYS A 26 -7.31 -7.85 2.22
C LYS A 26 -6.40 -6.62 2.20
N ILE A 27 -5.34 -6.68 1.40
CA ILE A 27 -4.54 -5.49 1.08
C ILE A 27 -5.34 -4.63 0.10
N VAL A 28 -5.74 -3.45 0.56
CA VAL A 28 -6.58 -2.52 -0.20
C VAL A 28 -5.75 -1.43 -0.90
N GLY A 29 -4.54 -1.17 -0.45
CA GLY A 29 -3.63 -0.25 -1.12
C GLY A 29 -2.18 -0.60 -0.85
N TRP A 30 -1.31 -0.36 -1.81
CA TRP A 30 0.12 -0.57 -1.67
C TRP A 30 0.90 0.31 -2.64
N SER A 31 2.17 0.57 -2.32
CA SER A 31 3.12 1.22 -3.23
C SER A 31 4.54 0.80 -2.86
N MET A 32 5.47 0.85 -3.82
CA MET A 32 6.87 0.49 -3.64
C MET A 32 7.81 1.57 -4.18
N SER A 33 8.94 1.78 -3.51
CA SER A 33 9.96 2.73 -3.96
C SER A 33 11.34 2.37 -3.42
N GLU A 34 12.39 2.71 -4.15
CA GLU A 34 13.79 2.65 -3.68
C GLU A 34 14.07 3.63 -2.53
N ARG A 35 13.18 4.61 -2.30
CA ARG A 35 13.36 5.65 -1.28
C ARG A 35 12.17 5.70 -0.31
N LEU A 36 12.46 5.79 0.98
CA LEU A 36 11.46 6.06 2.00
C LEU A 36 11.05 7.54 1.96
N GLN A 37 9.96 7.85 1.29
CA GLN A 37 9.44 9.20 1.10
C GLN A 37 7.92 9.25 1.25
N LYS A 38 7.37 10.45 1.50
CA LYS A 38 5.93 10.65 1.72
C LYS A 38 5.07 10.06 0.60
N GLN A 39 5.49 10.22 -0.65
CA GLN A 39 4.80 9.73 -1.84
C GLN A 39 4.49 8.23 -1.75
N LEU A 40 5.38 7.43 -1.16
CA LEU A 40 5.17 6.00 -0.98
C LEU A 40 3.87 5.70 -0.21
N VAL A 41 3.60 6.46 0.84
CA VAL A 41 2.38 6.29 1.65
C VAL A 41 1.18 6.97 0.99
N ASP A 42 1.38 8.15 0.39
CA ASP A 42 0.32 8.87 -0.32
C ASP A 42 -0.27 8.01 -1.46
N ASP A 43 0.58 7.32 -2.23
CA ASP A 43 0.15 6.47 -3.34
C ASP A 43 -0.59 5.22 -2.85
N ALA A 44 -0.09 4.57 -1.80
CA ALA A 44 -0.76 3.43 -1.19
C ALA A 44 -2.15 3.83 -0.63
N LEU A 45 -2.26 5.02 -0.03
CA LEU A 45 -3.53 5.55 0.47
C LEU A 45 -4.52 5.88 -0.64
N ARG A 46 -4.06 6.54 -1.71
CA ARG A 46 -4.89 6.84 -2.90
C ARG A 46 -5.45 5.56 -3.51
N MET A 47 -4.62 4.52 -3.64
CA MET A 47 -5.08 3.21 -4.11
C MET A 47 -6.15 2.61 -3.19
N ALA A 48 -5.95 2.66 -1.87
CA ALA A 48 -6.91 2.13 -0.90
C ALA A 48 -8.27 2.84 -0.94
N ILE A 49 -8.26 4.16 -1.07
CA ILE A 49 -9.48 4.97 -1.17
C ILE A 49 -10.19 4.67 -2.49
N GLY A 50 -9.49 4.70 -3.63
CA GLY A 50 -10.09 4.42 -4.94
C GLY A 50 -10.69 3.01 -5.05
N ARG A 51 -10.21 2.04 -4.27
CA ARG A 51 -10.79 0.68 -4.21
C ARG A 51 -11.98 0.55 -3.25
N ARG A 52 -12.17 1.48 -2.29
CA ARG A 52 -13.37 1.50 -1.43
C ARG A 52 -14.61 1.86 -2.24
N ASP A 53 -14.49 2.79 -3.18
CA ASP A 53 -15.62 3.21 -4.03
C ASP A 53 -16.15 2.06 -4.91
N LEU A 54 -15.29 1.11 -5.30
CA LEU A 54 -15.71 -0.10 -6.05
C LEU A 54 -16.42 -1.17 -5.19
N ARG A 55 -16.42 -1.03 -3.86
CA ARG A 55 -17.05 -1.98 -2.93
C ARG A 55 -18.20 -1.36 -2.13
N GLY A 56 -18.40 -0.06 -2.25
CA GLY A 56 -19.34 0.71 -1.43
C GLY A 56 -20.74 0.83 -1.99
N GLU A 57 -20.98 0.61 -3.28
CA GLU A 57 -22.32 0.76 -3.89
C GLU A 57 -22.52 -0.20 -5.07
N LEU A 58 -23.22 -1.31 -4.80
CA LEU A 58 -24.22 -1.98 -5.65
C LEU A 58 -25.25 -2.67 -4.73
#